data_AF-A0A6G1ZDJ9-F1
#
_entry.id   AF-A0A6G1ZDJ9-F1
#
_cell.length_a   1.000
_cell.length_b   1.000
_cell.length_c   1.000
_cell.angle_alpha   90.00
_cell.angle_beta   90.00
_cell.angle_gamma   90.00
#
_symmetry.space_group_name_H-M   'P 1'
#
loop_
_entity.id
_entity.type
_entity.pdbx_description
1 polymer ?
#
loop_
_entity_poly.entity_id
_entity_poly.type
_entity_poly.pdbx_seq_one_letter_code
_entity_poly.pdbx_strand_id
1 'polypeptide(L)'
;MQQQYELNLDVETKGLIPKRRRSRASAQTATCKTSRQEHVYKRNRELIARYYYWTEIRRRRFDDVMRILSEEFHVEERTISNALLDFGDYLDGLFKDKKDVRELKREYPGRNWEN
;
A
#
# COMPACT_ATOMS: atom_id res chain seq x y z
N MET A 1 -19.86 36.83 -72.96
CA MET A 1 -20.82 35.87 -72.36
C MET A 1 -20.00 34.82 -71.61
N GLN A 2 -19.57 35.12 -70.38
CA GLN A 2 -18.89 34.17 -69.51
C GLN A 2 -19.92 33.63 -68.53
N GLN A 3 -20.27 32.36 -68.65
CA GLN A 3 -21.13 31.68 -67.70
C GLN A 3 -20.27 31.23 -66.52
N GLN A 4 -20.43 31.89 -65.38
CA GLN A 4 -19.88 31.43 -64.11
C GLN A 4 -20.74 30.28 -63.61
N TYR A 5 -20.16 29.09 -63.46
CA TYR A 5 -20.78 27.96 -62.79
C TYR A 5 -20.58 28.12 -61.29
N GLU A 6 -21.63 28.49 -60.56
CA GLU A 6 -21.60 28.44 -59.10
C GLU A 6 -21.83 26.99 -58.65
N LEU A 7 -20.81 26.39 -58.04
CA LEU A 7 -20.92 25.12 -57.33
C LEU A 7 -21.64 25.38 -56.00
N ASN A 8 -22.95 25.06 -55.95
CA ASN A 8 -23.68 24.98 -54.70
C ASN A 8 -23.16 23.77 -53.89
N LEU A 9 -22.15 24.02 -53.07
CA LEU A 9 -21.62 23.04 -52.12
C LEU A 9 -22.50 23.11 -50.86
N ASP A 10 -23.60 22.34 -50.84
CA ASP A 10 -24.39 22.12 -49.64
C ASP A 10 -23.59 21.24 -48.66
N VAL A 11 -22.61 21.86 -47.99
CA VAL A 11 -21.92 21.23 -46.87
C VAL A 11 -22.84 21.31 -45.65
N GLU A 12 -23.74 20.34 -45.56
CA GLU A 12 -24.56 20.14 -44.37
C GLU A 12 -23.62 19.86 -43.19
N THR A 13 -23.31 20.91 -42.42
CA THR A 13 -22.51 20.82 -41.20
C THR A 13 -23.35 20.07 -40.17
N LYS A 14 -23.24 18.74 -40.18
CA LYS A 14 -23.84 17.87 -39.16
C LYS A 14 -23.40 18.41 -37.79
N GLY A 15 -24.37 18.98 -37.07
CA GLY A 15 -24.14 19.65 -35.80
C GLY A 15 -23.36 18.78 -34.81
N LEU A 16 -22.63 19.44 -33.91
CA LEU A 16 -21.86 18.81 -32.84
C LEU A 16 -22.74 17.81 -32.09
N ILE A 17 -22.51 16.52 -32.33
CA ILE A 17 -23.13 15.43 -31.58
C ILE A 17 -22.79 15.67 -30.09
N PRO A 18 -23.78 15.87 -29.19
CA PRO A 18 -23.48 16.00 -27.77
C PRO A 18 -22.86 14.69 -27.33
N LYS A 19 -21.54 14.70 -27.09
CA LYS A 19 -20.86 13.56 -26.47
C LYS A 19 -21.49 13.42 -25.08
N ARG A 20 -22.42 12.48 -24.97
CA ARG A 20 -23.03 12.05 -23.71
C ARG A 20 -21.91 11.39 -22.90
N ARG A 21 -21.03 12.21 -22.31
CA ARG A 21 -20.07 11.79 -21.29
C ARG A 21 -20.94 11.23 -20.19
N ARG A 22 -21.05 9.91 -20.14
CA ARG A 22 -21.61 9.19 -19.01
C ARG A 22 -20.71 9.59 -17.84
N SER A 23 -21.13 10.57 -17.06
CA SER A 23 -20.51 10.90 -15.79
C SER A 23 -20.54 9.59 -15.01
N ARG A 24 -19.38 8.93 -14.89
CA ARG A 24 -19.25 7.83 -13.94
C ARG A 24 -19.69 8.45 -12.63
N ALA A 25 -20.76 7.92 -12.02
CA ALA A 25 -21.16 8.33 -10.70
C ALA A 25 -19.88 8.34 -9.86
N SER A 26 -19.54 9.51 -9.29
CA SER A 26 -18.43 9.58 -8.35
C SER A 26 -18.81 8.63 -7.25
N ALA A 27 -18.19 7.45 -7.21
CA ALA A 27 -18.39 6.50 -6.15
C ALA A 27 -18.12 7.28 -4.87
N GLN A 28 -19.15 7.49 -4.06
CA GLN A 28 -19.00 8.08 -2.74
C GLN A 28 -18.21 7.04 -1.96
N THR A 29 -16.89 7.13 -1.99
CA THR A 29 -16.07 6.39 -1.06
C THR A 29 -16.36 7.03 0.29
N ALA A 30 -17.14 6.33 1.11
CA ALA A 30 -17.22 6.60 2.53
C ALA A 30 -15.80 6.85 3.06
N THR A 31 -15.68 7.60 4.15
CA THR A 31 -14.42 7.87 4.86
C THR A 31 -13.84 6.57 5.43
N CYS A 32 -13.41 5.69 4.55
CA CYS A 32 -12.69 4.46 4.76
C CYS A 32 -11.24 4.85 4.60
N LYS A 33 -10.37 4.43 5.52
CA LYS A 33 -8.92 4.49 5.32
C LYS A 33 -8.67 4.00 3.91
N THR A 34 -8.02 4.81 3.08
CA THR A 34 -7.78 4.42 1.69
C THR A 34 -7.17 3.03 1.69
N SER A 35 -7.57 2.13 0.79
CA SER A 35 -7.06 0.74 0.77
C SER A 35 -5.53 0.71 0.97
N ARG A 36 -4.81 1.66 0.37
CA ARG A 36 -3.37 1.89 0.58
C ARG A 36 -2.94 2.01 2.05
N GLN A 37 -3.59 2.88 2.83
CA GLN A 37 -3.25 3.07 4.25
C GLN A 37 -3.45 1.79 5.05
N GLU A 38 -4.49 1.00 4.75
CA GLU A 38 -4.70 -0.30 5.40
C GLU A 38 -3.63 -1.32 5.03
N HIS A 39 -3.22 -1.37 3.76
CA HIS A 39 -2.12 -2.23 3.33
C HIS A 39 -0.80 -1.84 3.99
N VAL A 40 -0.48 -0.54 4.07
CA VAL A 40 0.69 -0.05 4.79
C VAL A 40 0.63 -0.42 6.27
N TYR A 41 -0.52 -0.22 6.92
CA TYR A 41 -0.70 -0.59 8.32
C TYR A 41 -0.47 -2.10 8.56
N LYS A 42 -1.06 -2.96 7.73
CA LYS A 42 -0.88 -4.43 7.82
C LYS A 42 0.58 -4.82 7.66
N ARG A 43 1.26 -4.26 6.65
CA ARG A 43 2.71 -4.46 6.42
C ARG A 43 3.53 -4.00 7.62
N ASN A 44 3.26 -2.81 8.15
CA ASN A 44 4.00 -2.26 9.29
C ASN A 44 3.81 -3.15 10.52
N ARG A 45 2.57 -3.56 10.81
CA ARG A 45 2.29 -4.46 11.93
C ARG A 45 3.06 -5.78 11.84
N GLU A 46 3.14 -6.35 10.63
CA GLU A 46 3.92 -7.55 10.36
C GLU A 46 5.44 -7.32 10.51
N LEU A 47 5.94 -6.18 10.03
CA LEU A 47 7.34 -5.77 10.18
C LEU A 47 7.76 -5.68 11.65
N ILE A 48 6.92 -5.13 12.51
CA ILE A 48 7.18 -5.02 13.95
C ILE A 48 7.19 -6.39 14.62
N ALA A 49 6.25 -7.25 14.25
CA ALA A 49 6.24 -8.63 14.72
C ALA A 49 7.50 -9.39 14.27
N ARG A 50 7.99 -9.13 13.05
CA ARG A 50 9.23 -9.69 12.52
C ARG A 50 10.47 -9.17 13.23
N TYR A 51 10.50 -7.87 13.54
CA TYR A 51 11.56 -7.27 14.36
C TYR A 51 11.65 -7.96 15.72
N TYR A 52 10.52 -8.12 16.41
CA TYR A 52 10.45 -8.80 17.70
C TYR A 52 10.98 -10.25 17.63
N TYR A 53 10.64 -11.01 16.58
CA TYR A 53 11.17 -12.35 16.38
C TYR A 53 12.71 -12.37 16.30
N TRP A 54 13.30 -11.44 15.55
CA TRP A 54 14.75 -11.41 15.36
C TRP A 54 15.50 -10.98 16.62
N THR A 55 14.98 -10.01 17.37
CA THR A 55 15.62 -9.50 18.58
C THR A 55 15.40 -10.40 19.78
N GLU A 56 14.20 -10.96 19.97
CA GLU A 56 13.87 -11.68 21.21
C GLU A 56 14.15 -13.18 21.11
N ILE A 57 13.70 -13.82 20.02
CA ILE A 57 13.84 -15.26 19.85
C ILE A 57 15.22 -15.61 19.29
N ARG A 58 15.64 -14.92 18.23
CA ARG A 58 16.95 -15.18 17.59
C ARG A 58 18.11 -14.40 18.20
N ARG A 59 17.82 -13.41 19.07
CA ARG A 59 18.82 -12.56 19.75
C ARG A 59 19.88 -11.97 18.81
N ARG A 60 19.45 -11.52 17.63
CA ARG A 60 20.30 -10.82 16.66
C ARG A 60 20.55 -9.37 17.11
N ARG A 61 21.71 -8.83 16.71
CA ARG A 61 22.06 -7.42 16.93
C ARG A 61 21.16 -6.51 16.11
N PHE A 62 20.86 -5.34 16.65
CA PHE A 62 19.99 -4.34 16.02
C PHE A 62 20.38 -4.05 14.57
N ASP A 63 21.67 -3.82 14.28
CA ASP A 63 22.14 -3.51 12.93
C ASP A 63 21.87 -4.66 11.94
N ASP A 64 22.10 -5.91 12.35
CA ASP A 64 21.78 -7.07 11.52
C ASP A 64 20.27 -7.22 11.30
N VAL A 65 19.46 -6.95 12.33
CA VAL A 65 17.99 -6.99 12.20
C VAL A 65 17.51 -5.93 11.22
N MET A 66 18.04 -4.70 11.29
CA MET A 66 17.69 -3.62 10.36
C MET A 66 18.00 -4.00 8.91
N ARG A 67 19.18 -4.56 8.66
CA ARG A 67 19.57 -5.04 7.32
C ARG A 67 18.66 -6.16 6.81
N ILE A 68 18.39 -7.17 7.64
CA ILE A 68 17.52 -8.30 7.26
C ILE A 68 16.09 -7.81 6.97
N LEU A 69 15.53 -6.96 7.82
CA LEU A 69 14.17 -6.43 7.62
C LEU A 69 14.10 -5.53 6.39
N SER A 70 15.15 -4.77 6.10
CA SER A 70 15.25 -3.93 4.92
C SER A 70 15.18 -4.76 3.64
N GLU A 71 15.94 -5.86 3.59
CA GLU A 71 15.91 -6.82 2.48
C GLU A 71 14.56 -7.55 2.39
N GLU A 72 14.01 -8.01 3.51
CA GLU A 72 12.79 -8.84 3.53
C GLU A 72 11.53 -8.03 3.16
N PHE A 73 11.42 -6.79 3.63
CA PHE A 73 10.27 -5.91 3.37
C PHE A 73 10.51 -4.90 2.25
N HIS A 74 11.70 -4.89 1.64
CA HIS A 74 12.09 -3.96 0.58
C HIS A 74 11.87 -2.49 0.98
N VAL A 75 12.32 -2.12 2.18
CA VAL A 75 12.20 -0.76 2.72
C VAL A 75 13.49 -0.31 3.37
N GLU A 76 13.79 0.99 3.28
CA GLU A 76 14.97 1.54 3.94
C GLU A 76 14.88 1.46 5.47
N GLU A 77 16.04 1.33 6.12
CA GLU A 77 16.19 1.27 7.59
C GLU A 77 15.53 2.46 8.30
N ARG A 78 15.55 3.65 7.68
CA ARG A 78 14.84 4.83 8.18
C ARG A 78 13.33 4.60 8.26
N THR A 79 12.75 3.94 7.26
CA THR A 79 11.33 3.60 7.23
C THR A 79 10.98 2.57 8.30
N ILE A 80 11.89 1.62 8.56
CA ILE A 80 11.75 0.62 9.63
C ILE A 80 11.77 1.31 10.98
N SER A 81 12.73 2.21 11.20
CA SER A 81 12.84 3.00 12.43
C SER A 81 11.58 3.84 12.69
N ASN A 82 11.07 4.54 11.67
CA ASN A 82 9.81 5.30 11.80
C ASN A 82 8.64 4.38 12.16
N ALA A 83 8.52 3.22 11.49
CA ALA A 83 7.48 2.26 11.81
C ALA A 83 7.61 1.70 13.25
N LEU A 84 8.83 1.51 13.74
CA LEU A 84 9.08 1.09 15.12
C LEU A 84 8.59 2.12 16.14
N LEU A 85 8.81 3.41 15.87
CA LEU A 85 8.31 4.49 16.71
C LEU A 85 6.77 4.56 16.67
N ASP A 86 6.18 4.51 15.48
CA ASP A 86 4.73 4.60 15.28
C ASP A 86 3.96 3.41 15.91
N PHE A 87 4.58 2.23 15.97
CA PHE A 87 3.99 1.01 16.51
C PHE A 87 4.61 0.59 17.86
N GLY A 88 5.26 1.53 18.56
CA GLY A 88 5.91 1.27 19.85
C GLY A 88 4.99 0.62 20.88
N ASP A 89 3.74 1.07 20.98
CA ASP A 89 2.75 0.49 21.91
C ASP A 89 2.44 -0.99 21.61
N TYR A 90 2.36 -1.34 20.33
CA TYR A 90 2.14 -2.73 19.90
C TYR A 90 3.36 -3.60 20.20
N LEU A 91 4.55 -3.04 19.97
CA LEU A 91 5.83 -3.71 20.27
C LEU A 91 6.00 -3.93 21.78
N ASP A 92 5.66 -2.95 22.62
CA ASP A 92 5.70 -3.09 24.08
C ASP A 92 4.71 -4.17 24.56
N GLY A 93 3.52 -4.24 23.97
CA GLY A 93 2.58 -5.34 24.21
C GLY A 93 3.17 -6.72 23.89
N LEU A 94 3.88 -6.85 22.77
CA LEU A 94 4.59 -8.08 22.40
C LEU A 94 5.65 -8.47 23.43
N PHE A 95 6.43 -7.50 23.94
CA PHE A 95 7.44 -7.75 24.98
C PHE A 95 6.82 -8.15 26.32
N LYS A 96 5.72 -7.51 26.73
CA LYS A 96 5.01 -7.82 27.98
C LYS A 96 4.41 -9.22 27.97
N ASP A 97 3.78 -9.61 26.87
CA ASP A 97 3.14 -10.92 26.74
C ASP A 97 4.15 -12.07 26.56
N LYS A 98 5.43 -11.75 26.29
CA LYS A 98 6.48 -12.72 25.91
C LYS A 98 5.98 -13.68 24.82
N LYS A 99 5.34 -13.14 23.78
CA LYS A 99 4.70 -13.96 22.74
C LYS A 99 5.72 -14.91 22.11
N ASP A 100 5.47 -16.20 22.25
CA ASP A 100 6.33 -17.23 21.69
C ASP A 100 6.18 -17.33 20.16
N VAL A 101 7.16 -17.91 19.47
CA VAL A 101 7.16 -18.10 18.00
C VAL A 101 5.87 -18.75 17.50
N ARG A 102 5.31 -19.65 18.31
CA ARG A 102 4.09 -20.40 17.99
C ARG A 102 2.88 -19.47 17.88
N GLU A 103 2.82 -18.44 18.70
CA GLU A 103 1.74 -17.45 18.66
C GLU A 103 1.87 -16.52 17.45
N LEU A 104 3.10 -16.10 17.14
CA LEU A 104 3.40 -15.34 15.93
C LEU A 104 3.05 -16.12 14.66
N LYS A 105 3.35 -17.43 14.61
CA LYS A 105 2.96 -18.34 13.52
C LYS A 105 1.44 -18.51 13.42
N ARG A 106 0.72 -18.51 14.54
CA ARG A 106 -0.76 -18.56 14.56
C ARG A 106 -1.36 -17.27 14.00
N GLU A 107 -0.77 -16.12 14.35
CA GLU A 107 -1.25 -14.81 13.93
C GLU A 107 -0.89 -14.48 12.46
N TYR A 108 0.24 -15.02 11.97
CA TYR A 108 0.71 -14.87 10.59
C TYR A 108 1.13 -16.23 9.99
N PRO A 109 0.15 -17.08 9.60
CA PRO A 109 0.43 -18.42 9.09
C PRO A 109 1.13 -18.43 7.72
N GLY A 110 1.04 -17.35 6.95
CA GLY A 110 1.66 -17.24 5.62
C GLY A 110 3.10 -16.73 5.62
N ARG A 111 3.67 -16.36 6.79
CA ARG A 111 5.01 -15.79 6.87
C ARG A 111 6.03 -16.85 7.24
N ASN A 112 7.11 -16.94 6.48
CA ASN A 112 8.23 -17.83 6.79
C ASN A 112 9.12 -17.18 7.86
N TRP A 113 8.95 -17.61 9.11
CA TRP A 113 9.67 -17.06 10.25
C TRP A 113 11.13 -17.55 10.35
N GLU A 114 11.51 -18.61 9.64
CA GLU A 114 12.79 -19.31 9.81
C GLU A 114 13.84 -19.07 8.72
N ASN A 115 13.51 -18.28 7.68
CA ASN A 115 14.48 -17.84 6.67
C ASN A 115 15.54 -16.91 7.24
#